data_AF-A0A2E6X325-F1
#
_entry.id   AF-A0A2E6X325-F1
#
_cell.length_a   1.000
_cell.length_b   1.000
_cell.length_c   1.000
_cell.angle_alpha   90.00
_cell.angle_beta   90.00
_cell.angle_gamma   90.00
#
_symmetry.space_group_name_H-M   'P 1'
#
loop_
_entity.id
_entity.type
_entity.pdbx_description
1 polymer ?
#
loop_
_entity_poly.entity_id
_entity_poly.type
_entity_poly.pdbx_seq_one_letter_code
_entity_poly.pdbx_strand_id
1 'polypeptide(L)'
;MSRRLSRFPTPQRSFDLKEGWKEHDGSDCPVDPTSLPGVLFRAGTRFQSGKRRAEDWQQFSSGDLWAWAGRTPDGFDIIAYKPESEFVEIPRGGSAL
;
A
#
# COMPACT_ATOMS: atom_id res chain seq x y z
N MET A 1 -24.78 14.82 37.72
CA MET A 1 -24.23 13.44 37.75
C MET A 1 -23.28 13.27 36.57
N SER A 2 -22.00 13.00 36.87
CA SER A 2 -20.99 12.24 36.10
C SER A 2 -21.54 11.35 34.97
N ARG A 3 -20.94 11.15 33.78
CA ARG A 3 -19.53 11.27 33.32
C ARG A 3 -19.48 11.52 31.80
N ARG A 4 -18.51 12.35 31.43
CA ARG A 4 -17.88 12.52 30.10
C ARG A 4 -17.28 11.19 29.61
N LEU A 5 -17.64 10.73 28.41
CA LEU A 5 -16.87 9.73 27.67
C LEU A 5 -16.03 10.46 26.61
N SER A 6 -14.88 10.95 27.04
CA SER A 6 -13.74 11.17 26.15
C SER A 6 -12.87 9.92 26.24
N ARG A 7 -12.40 9.40 25.09
CA ARG A 7 -11.22 8.52 24.86
C ARG A 7 -11.63 7.41 23.86
N PHE A 8 -11.05 7.28 22.68
CA PHE A 8 -9.69 7.60 22.25
C PHE A 8 -9.73 8.01 20.76
N PRO A 9 -9.02 9.06 20.30
CA PRO A 9 -8.58 9.05 18.92
C PRO A 9 -7.62 7.86 18.82
N THR A 10 -7.99 6.85 18.03
CA THR A 10 -7.02 5.86 17.56
C THR A 10 -5.80 6.65 17.10
N PRO A 11 -4.58 6.36 17.55
CA PRO A 11 -3.43 6.92 16.88
C PRO A 11 -3.45 6.28 15.49
N GLN A 12 -4.11 6.94 14.54
CA GLN A 12 -3.66 6.91 13.17
C GLN A 12 -2.22 7.38 13.29
N ARG A 13 -1.29 6.43 13.36
CA ARG A 13 0.09 6.69 13.01
C ARG A 13 -0.03 7.25 11.61
N SER A 14 -0.02 8.57 11.50
CA SER A 14 0.29 9.26 10.26
C SER A 14 1.70 8.80 9.95
N PHE A 15 1.81 7.64 9.30
CA PHE A 15 3.02 7.28 8.62
C PHE A 15 3.21 8.42 7.63
N ASP A 16 4.34 9.13 7.75
CA ASP A 16 4.71 10.16 6.79
C ASP A 16 4.98 9.44 5.46
N LEU A 17 3.89 9.16 4.75
CA LEU A 17 3.86 8.52 3.46
C LEU A 17 4.39 9.57 2.50
N LYS A 18 5.70 9.47 2.22
CA LYS A 18 6.37 10.29 1.20
C LYS A 18 5.55 10.29 -0.10
N GLU A 19 5.80 11.29 -0.94
CA GLU A 19 5.14 11.46 -2.24
C GLU A 19 4.98 10.15 -3.05
N GLY A 20 3.74 9.90 -3.47
CA GLY A 20 3.35 8.74 -4.29
C GLY A 20 2.86 7.51 -3.52
N TRP A 21 2.94 7.48 -2.19
CA TRP A 21 2.33 6.41 -1.38
C TRP A 21 0.87 6.73 -1.05
N LYS A 22 0.01 5.71 -1.12
CA LYS A 22 -1.43 5.76 -0.84
C LYS A 22 -1.74 4.81 0.31
N GLU A 23 -2.56 5.22 1.26
CA GLU A 23 -3.02 4.37 2.35
C GLU A 23 -3.93 3.25 1.81
N HIS A 24 -3.83 2.06 2.41
CA HIS A 24 -4.71 0.92 2.14
C HIS A 24 -5.57 0.64 3.35
N ASP A 25 -6.87 0.45 3.12
CA ASP A 25 -7.88 0.25 4.17
C ASP A 25 -8.12 -1.24 4.52
N GLY A 26 -7.47 -2.15 3.79
CA GLY A 26 -7.61 -3.58 3.96
C GLY A 26 -8.73 -4.21 3.13
N SER A 27 -9.34 -3.43 2.23
CA SER A 27 -10.20 -3.98 1.18
C SER A 27 -9.39 -4.77 0.13
N ASP A 28 -10.05 -5.25 -0.92
CA ASP A 28 -9.39 -5.95 -2.03
C ASP A 28 -8.29 -5.11 -2.68
N CYS A 29 -7.40 -5.77 -3.42
CA CYS A 29 -6.27 -5.14 -4.08
C CYS A 29 -6.73 -3.94 -4.97
N PRO A 30 -6.24 -2.71 -4.71
CA PRO A 30 -6.72 -1.51 -5.39
C PRO A 30 -5.96 -1.20 -6.70
N VAL A 31 -5.01 -2.05 -7.08
CA VAL A 31 -4.18 -1.89 -8.28
C VAL A 31 -4.33 -3.09 -9.21
N ASP A 32 -3.92 -2.93 -10.47
CA ASP A 32 -3.95 -4.02 -11.43
C ASP A 32 -3.12 -5.23 -10.92
N PRO A 33 -3.65 -6.46 -10.97
CA PRO A 33 -2.97 -7.66 -10.49
C PRO A 33 -1.57 -7.87 -11.09
N THR A 34 -1.36 -7.43 -12.34
CA THR A 34 -0.09 -7.59 -13.07
C THR A 34 0.88 -6.43 -12.85
N SER A 35 0.42 -5.30 -12.29
CA SER A 35 1.27 -4.16 -11.94
C SER A 35 2.26 -4.52 -10.84
N LEU A 36 3.35 -3.74 -10.74
CA LEU A 36 4.43 -3.95 -9.76
C LEU A 36 4.42 -2.85 -8.69
N PRO A 37 3.40 -2.78 -7.80
CA PRO A 37 3.32 -1.75 -6.79
C PRO A 37 4.43 -1.88 -5.75
N GLY A 38 4.85 -0.75 -5.18
CA GLY A 38 5.51 -0.74 -3.88
C GLY A 38 4.50 -1.00 -2.78
N VAL A 39 4.89 -1.69 -1.71
CA VAL A 39 4.01 -1.98 -0.56
C VAL A 39 4.69 -1.67 0.77
N LEU A 40 3.90 -1.23 1.74
CA LEU A 40 4.30 -1.04 3.13
C LEU A 40 3.46 -1.96 4.00
N PHE A 41 4.13 -2.84 4.72
CA PHE A 41 3.50 -3.71 5.68
C PHE A 41 3.27 -3.04 7.02
N ARG A 42 2.28 -3.52 7.78
CA ARG A 42 1.98 -3.06 9.13
C ARG A 42 3.18 -3.18 10.07
N ALA A 43 3.99 -4.22 9.90
CA ALA A 43 5.25 -4.42 10.64
C ALA A 43 6.31 -3.33 10.35
N GLY A 44 6.12 -2.49 9.32
CA GLY A 44 7.01 -1.39 8.95
C GLY A 44 7.95 -1.70 7.77
N THR A 45 8.03 -2.96 7.34
CA THR A 45 8.82 -3.38 6.18
C THR A 45 8.25 -2.80 4.89
N ARG A 46 9.13 -2.26 4.02
CA ARG A 46 8.75 -1.61 2.76
C ARG A 46 9.40 -2.30 1.56
N PHE A 47 8.61 -2.51 0.52
CA PHE A 47 9.06 -2.94 -0.81
C PHE A 47 8.86 -1.79 -1.80
N GLN A 48 9.87 -1.52 -2.61
CA GLN A 48 9.77 -0.54 -3.70
C GLN A 48 8.97 -1.13 -4.87
N SER A 49 8.38 -0.25 -5.68
CA SER A 49 7.73 -0.63 -6.95
C SER A 49 8.71 -1.31 -7.90
N GLY A 50 8.20 -2.12 -8.82
CA GLY A 50 9.00 -2.85 -9.81
C GLY A 50 9.61 -4.18 -9.31
N LYS A 51 9.23 -4.65 -8.11
CA LYS A 51 9.83 -5.85 -7.50
C LYS A 51 8.97 -7.11 -7.53
N ARG A 52 7.66 -6.97 -7.35
CA ARG A 52 6.72 -8.08 -7.22
C ARG A 52 5.35 -7.64 -7.69
N ARG A 53 4.59 -8.54 -8.32
CA ARG A 53 3.26 -8.21 -8.83
C ARG A 53 2.24 -8.08 -7.70
N ALA A 54 1.18 -7.33 -7.95
CA ALA A 54 0.09 -7.20 -7.01
C ALA A 54 -0.55 -8.58 -6.69
N GLU A 55 -0.70 -9.45 -7.69
CA GLU A 55 -1.22 -10.82 -7.56
C GLU A 55 -0.36 -11.72 -6.67
N ASP A 56 0.97 -11.53 -6.66
CA ASP A 56 1.88 -12.34 -5.86
C ASP A 56 1.70 -12.06 -4.36
N TRP A 57 1.24 -10.85 -4.00
CA TRP A 57 0.90 -10.50 -2.62
C TRP A 57 -0.47 -11.05 -2.22
N GLN A 58 -1.37 -11.31 -3.17
CA GLN A 58 -2.66 -11.98 -2.92
C GLN A 58 -2.46 -13.48 -2.69
N GLN A 59 -1.47 -14.08 -3.38
CA GLN A 59 -1.16 -15.50 -3.32
C GLN A 59 -0.03 -15.83 -2.34
N PHE A 60 0.22 -14.94 -1.37
CA PHE A 60 1.31 -15.14 -0.42
C PHE A 60 1.03 -16.35 0.49
N SER A 61 2.08 -16.98 1.03
CA SER A 61 1.94 -18.21 1.84
C SER A 61 1.05 -18.05 3.07
N SER A 62 0.90 -16.82 3.56
CA SER A 62 0.04 -16.46 4.70
C SER A 62 -1.39 -16.05 4.29
N GLY A 63 -1.73 -16.14 3.01
CA GLY A 63 -2.98 -15.64 2.43
C GLY A 63 -2.84 -14.27 1.77
N ASP A 64 -3.99 -13.68 1.41
CA ASP A 64 -4.04 -12.39 0.74
C ASP A 64 -3.58 -11.26 1.67
N LEU A 65 -2.46 -10.61 1.34
CA LEU A 65 -1.91 -9.52 2.14
C LEU A 65 -2.62 -8.17 1.95
N TRP A 66 -3.48 -8.05 0.94
CA TRP A 66 -4.32 -6.87 0.69
C TRP A 66 -5.62 -6.94 1.49
N ALA A 67 -6.29 -8.10 1.46
CA ALA A 67 -7.61 -8.30 2.07
C ALA A 67 -7.50 -8.65 3.57
N TRP A 68 -7.45 -7.62 4.41
CA TRP A 68 -7.35 -7.75 5.87
C TRP A 68 -8.43 -6.99 6.66
N ALA A 69 -9.34 -6.31 5.99
CA ALA A 69 -10.51 -5.74 6.64
C ALA A 69 -11.34 -6.86 7.31
N GLY A 70 -11.60 -6.73 8.60
CA GLY A 70 -12.40 -7.70 9.37
C GLY A 70 -11.64 -8.93 9.89
N ARG A 71 -10.33 -9.07 9.61
CA ARG A 71 -9.48 -10.10 10.24
C ARG A 71 -8.67 -9.54 11.41
N THR A 72 -8.12 -10.43 12.24
CA THR A 72 -7.13 -10.04 13.26
C THR A 72 -5.92 -9.42 12.56
N PRO A 73 -5.49 -8.20 12.94
CA PRO A 73 -4.37 -7.53 12.29
C PRO A 73 -3.09 -8.38 12.32
N ASP A 74 -2.42 -8.47 11.17
CA ASP A 74 -1.18 -9.22 11.00
C ASP A 74 -0.03 -8.30 10.57
N GLY A 75 1.21 -8.72 10.87
CA GLY A 75 2.41 -7.96 10.52
C GLY A 75 2.59 -7.78 9.01
N PHE A 76 2.08 -8.72 8.20
CA PHE A 76 2.16 -8.71 6.75
C PHE A 76 0.98 -8.02 6.06
N ASP A 77 0.03 -7.44 6.82
CA ASP A 77 -1.02 -6.60 6.25
C ASP A 77 -0.40 -5.44 5.46
N ILE A 78 -0.77 -5.28 4.19
CA ILE A 78 -0.36 -4.12 3.38
C ILE A 78 -1.20 -2.93 3.80
N ILE A 79 -0.60 -1.94 4.46
CA ILE A 79 -1.30 -0.76 4.99
C ILE A 79 -1.10 0.49 4.13
N ALA A 80 -0.18 0.44 3.17
CA ALA A 80 -0.03 1.44 2.14
C ALA A 80 0.63 0.84 0.91
N TYR A 81 0.36 1.43 -0.24
CA TYR A 81 0.92 1.02 -1.53
C TYR A 81 1.38 2.23 -2.32
N LYS A 82 2.33 2.02 -3.22
CA LYS A 82 2.77 2.99 -4.20
C LYS A 82 2.54 2.38 -5.58
N PRO A 83 1.58 2.89 -6.38
CA PRO A 83 1.37 2.39 -7.73
C PRO A 83 2.67 2.42 -8.52
N GLU A 84 2.82 1.48 -9.44
CA GLU A 84 3.87 1.58 -10.45
C GLU A 84 3.69 2.92 -11.17
N SER A 85 4.71 3.79 -11.13
CA SER A 85 4.68 5.00 -11.95
C SER A 85 4.59 4.53 -13.38
N GLU A 86 3.54 4.94 -14.09
CA GLU A 86 3.53 4.88 -15.54
C GLU A 86 4.82 5.57 -15.98
N PHE A 87 5.75 4.81 -16.54
CA PHE A 87 6.90 5.39 -17.21
C PHE A 87 6.29 6.25 -18.32
N VAL A 88 6.16 7.54 -18.07
CA VAL A 88 5.99 8.50 -19.16
C VAL A 88 7.33 8.42 -19.88
N GLU A 89 7.39 7.62 -20.94
CA GLU A 89 8.42 7.76 -21.95
C GLU A 89 8.32 9.22 -22.39
N ILE A 90 9.20 10.08 -21.85
CA ILE A 90 9.50 11.34 -22.49
C ILE A 90 9.90 10.94 -23.90
N PRO A 91 9.15 11.33 -24.95
CA PRO A 91 9.62 11.09 -26.29
C PRO A 91 11.01 11.73 -26.32
N ARG A 92 12.04 10.92 -26.53
CA ARG A 92 13.33 11.43 -26.99
C ARG A 92 13.03 12.00 -28.37
N GLY A 93 12.54 13.24 -28.38
CA GLY A 93 12.35 14.04 -29.57
C GLY A 93 13.66 13.97 -30.32
N GLY A 94 13.59 13.31 -31.47
CA GLY A 94 14.74 12.95 -32.26
C GLY A 94 15.52 14.17 -32.73
N SER A 95 16.71 13.88 -33.24
CA SER A 95 17.57 14.77 -34.00
C SER A 95 16.81 15.87 -34.76
N ALA A 96 17.19 17.11 -34.50
CA ALA A 96 17.14 18.15 -35.52
C ALA A 96 18.58 18.61 -35.77
N LEU A 97 19.09 18.14 -36.92
CA LEU A 97 20.15 18.64 -37.82
C LEU A 97 21.25 19.55 -37.24
#